data_AF-A0A419SZW3-F1
#
_entry.id   AF-A0A419SZW3-F1
#
_cell.length_a   1.000
_cell.length_b   1.000
_cell.length_c   1.000
_cell.angle_alpha   90.00
_cell.angle_beta   90.00
_cell.angle_gamma   90.00
#
_symmetry.space_group_name_H-M   'P 1'
#
loop_
_entity.id
_entity.type
_entity.pdbx_description
1 polymer ?
#
loop_
_entity_poly.entity_id
_entity_poly.type
_entity_poly.pdbx_seq_one_letter_code
_entity_poly.pdbx_strand_id
1 'polypeptide(L)' 'MPRGVRKTPLEKLNEELKEVRESMKQYKDCLITLEEKEKDIQDKIKLEQFKEVSSILDEHEMSIMDLKELLISSKTEVAE' A
#
# COMPACT_ATOMS: atom_id res chain seq x y z
N MET A 1 55.53 -17.09 -4.25
CA MET A 1 54.21 -16.51 -3.89
C MET A 1 53.16 -17.57 -4.09
N PRO A 2 52.34 -17.92 -3.08
CA PRO A 2 51.31 -18.93 -3.24
C PRO A 2 50.32 -18.43 -4.29
N ARG A 3 50.25 -19.15 -5.41
CA ARG A 3 49.30 -18.86 -6.49
C ARG A 3 47.91 -19.11 -5.92
N GLY A 4 47.15 -18.04 -5.71
CA GLY A 4 45.79 -18.10 -5.19
C GLY A 4 44.99 -19.16 -5.94
N VAL A 5 44.35 -20.04 -5.17
CA VAL A 5 43.54 -21.14 -5.68
C VAL A 5 42.50 -20.52 -6.62
N ARG A 6 42.57 -20.83 -7.91
CA ARG A 6 41.57 -20.34 -8.88
C ARG A 6 40.23 -20.92 -8.46
N LYS A 7 39.27 -20.04 -8.09
CA LYS A 7 37.91 -20.47 -7.78
C LYS A 7 37.38 -21.35 -8.90
N THR A 8 36.81 -22.50 -8.54
CA THR A 8 36.27 -23.43 -9.53
C THR A 8 35.07 -22.79 -10.26
N PRO A 9 34.76 -23.20 -11.49
CA PRO A 9 33.56 -22.70 -12.19
C PRO A 9 32.28 -22.88 -11.36
N LEU A 10 32.22 -23.94 -10.55
CA LEU A 10 31.11 -24.25 -9.65
C LEU A 10 31.01 -23.21 -8.51
N GLU A 11 32.13 -22.82 -7.91
CA GLU A 11 32.16 -21.77 -6.88
C GLU A 11 31.66 -20.42 -7.42
N LYS A 12 32.05 -20.05 -8.65
CA LYS A 12 31.55 -18.83 -9.30
C LYS A 12 30.04 -18.86 -9.52
N LEU A 13 29.52 -19.98 -10.05
CA LEU A 13 28.08 -20.16 -10.25
C LEU A 13 27.31 -20.12 -8.91
N ASN A 14 27.87 -20.67 -7.83
CA ASN A 14 27.26 -20.57 -6.50
C ASN A 14 27.26 -19.14 -5.95
N GLU A 15 28.32 -18.37 -6.19
CA GLU A 15 28.38 -16.95 -5.81
C GLU A 15 27.33 -16.14 -6.57
N GLU A 16 27.24 -16.29 -7.90
CA GLU A 16 26.20 -15.65 -8.71
C GLU A 16 24.79 -16.02 -8.25
N LEU A 17 24.55 -17.31 -7.96
CA LEU A 17 23.26 -17.78 -7.44
C LEU A 17 22.94 -17.13 -6.08
N LYS A 18 23.94 -16.98 -5.22
CA LYS A 18 23.78 -16.32 -3.93
C LYS A 18 23.44 -14.84 -4.08
N GLU A 19 24.13 -14.11 -4.95
CA GLU A 19 23.86 -12.70 -5.25
C GLU A 19 22.45 -12.51 -5.83
N VAL A 20 22.03 -13.39 -6.74
CA VAL A 20 20.65 -13.38 -7.28
C VAL A 20 19.62 -13.63 -6.18
N ARG A 21 19.88 -14.56 -5.25
CA ARG A 21 18.96 -14.80 -4.13
C ARG A 21 18.89 -13.61 -3.16
N GLU A 22 20.02 -12.98 -2.89
CA GLU A 22 20.08 -11.80 -2.01
C GLU A 22 19.34 -10.61 -2.63
N SER A 23 19.54 -10.34 -3.92
CA SER A 23 18.80 -9.30 -4.63
C SER A 23 17.30 -9.61 -4.69
N MET A 24 16.89 -10.86 -4.94
CA MET A 24 15.49 -11.27 -4.85
C MET A 24 14.88 -10.99 -3.47
N LYS A 25 15.63 -11.22 -2.40
CA LYS A 25 15.17 -10.93 -1.04
C LYS A 25 15.00 -9.43 -0.82
N GLN A 26 15.99 -8.62 -1.22
CA GLN A 26 15.91 -7.16 -1.12
C GLN A 26 14.69 -6.61 -1.86
N TYR A 27 14.44 -7.06 -3.10
CA TYR A 27 13.27 -6.60 -3.85
C TYR A 27 11.94 -7.01 -3.20
N LYS A 28 11.86 -8.19 -2.57
CA LYS A 28 10.68 -8.59 -1.80
C LYS A 28 10.47 -7.68 -0.60
N ASP A 29 11.52 -7.35 0.13
CA ASP A 29 11.44 -6.44 1.27
C ASP A 29 10.99 -5.04 0.79
N CYS A 30 11.53 -4.56 -0.34
CA CYS A 30 11.07 -3.32 -0.95
C CYS A 30 9.58 -3.35 -1.34
N LEU A 31 9.10 -4.46 -1.91
CA LEU A 31 7.68 -4.62 -2.25
C LEU A 31 6.79 -4.49 -1.02
N ILE A 32 7.14 -5.13 0.10
CA ILE A 32 6.39 -5.01 1.36
C ILE A 32 6.32 -3.55 1.81
N THR A 33 7.43 -2.82 1.78
CA THR A 33 7.43 -1.40 2.17
C THR A 33 6.59 -0.52 1.23
N LEU A 34 6.47 -0.90 -0.05
CA LEU A 34 5.62 -0.19 -1.00
C LEU A 34 4.14 -0.50 -0.78
N GLU A 35 3.78 -1.73 -0.43
CA GLU A 35 2.41 -2.10 -0.06
C GLU A 35 1.95 -1.37 1.21
N GLU A 36 2.81 -1.22 2.21
CA GLU A 36 2.51 -0.42 3.40
C GLU A 36 2.25 1.05 3.04
N LYS A 37 3.12 1.64 2.20
CA LYS A 37 2.92 3.01 1.71
C LYS A 37 1.65 3.16 0.88
N GLU A 38 1.29 2.16 0.09
CA GLU A 38 0.04 2.15 -0.66
C GLU A 38 -1.16 2.23 0.29
N LYS A 39 -1.19 1.40 1.34
CA LYS A 39 -2.25 1.42 2.35
C LYS A 39 -2.31 2.77 3.07
N ASP A 40 -1.16 3.32 3.47
CA ASP A 40 -1.08 4.63 4.12
C ASP A 40 -1.64 5.74 3.22
N ILE A 41 -1.35 5.69 1.91
CA ILE A 41 -1.89 6.66 0.95
C ILE A 41 -3.40 6.48 0.80
N GLN A 42 -3.88 5.24 0.68
CA GLN A 42 -5.32 4.97 0.59
C GLN A 42 -6.07 5.48 1.83
N ASP A 43 -5.52 5.30 3.02
CA ASP A 43 -6.15 5.77 4.26
C ASP A 43 -6.10 7.30 4.38
N LYS A 44 -5.02 7.95 3.92
CA LYS A 44 -4.98 9.42 3.80
C LYS A 44 -6.03 9.96 2.85
N ILE A 45 -6.22 9.31 1.68
CA ILE A 45 -7.26 9.69 0.72
C ILE A 45 -8.65 9.58 1.36
N LYS A 46 -8.94 8.48 2.04
CA LYS A 46 -10.24 8.30 2.74
C LYS A 46 -10.44 9.38 3.82
N LEU A 47 -9.39 9.72 4.56
CA LEU A 47 -9.46 10.77 5.58
C LEU A 47 -9.69 12.16 4.97
N GLU A 48 -9.06 12.49 3.86
CA GLU A 48 -9.31 13.74 3.14
C GLU A 48 -10.73 13.79 2.60
N GLN A 49 -11.21 12.72 1.96
CA GLN A 49 -12.60 12.62 1.51
C GLN A 49 -13.58 12.78 2.68
N PHE A 50 -13.30 12.16 3.83
CA PHE A 50 -14.13 12.31 5.02
C PHE A 50 -14.10 13.74 5.56
N LYS A 51 -12.95 14.42 5.55
CA LYS A 51 -12.83 15.82 5.95
C LYS A 51 -13.59 16.76 5.02
N GLU A 52 -13.50 16.54 3.70
CA GLU A 52 -14.26 17.32 2.73
C GLU A 52 -15.76 17.17 2.97
N VAL A 53 -16.23 15.93 3.12
CA VAL A 53 -17.63 15.65 3.46
C VAL A 53 -18.03 16.25 4.81
N SER A 54 -17.16 16.19 5.83
CA SER A 54 -17.42 16.80 7.14
C SER A 54 -17.49 18.32 7.07
N SER A 55 -16.62 18.95 6.28
CA SER A 55 -16.64 20.40 6.08
C SER A 55 -17.93 20.85 5.40
N ILE A 56 -18.37 20.11 4.38
CA ILE A 56 -19.63 20.38 3.68
C ILE A 56 -20.83 20.21 4.64
N LEU A 57 -20.79 19.18 5.48
CA LEU A 57 -21.80 18.97 6.53
C LEU A 57 -21.86 20.13 7.52
N ASP A 58 -20.70 20.57 8.01
CA ASP A 58 -20.59 21.68 8.95
C ASP A 58 -21.10 22.99 8.32
N GLU A 59 -20.79 23.24 7.04
CA GLU A 59 -21.29 24.39 6.28
C GLU A 59 -22.82 24.37 6.10
N HIS A 60 -23.41 23.18 5.99
CA HIS A 60 -24.85 23.01 5.88
C HIS A 60 -25.58 22.88 7.23
N GLU A 61 -24.87 23.04 8.37
CA GLU A 61 -25.38 22.77 9.73
C GLU A 61 -26.02 21.37 9.86
N MET A 62 -25.58 20.42 9.04
CA MET A 62 -26.11 19.06 9.01
C MET A 62 -25.25 18.13 9.86
N SER A 63 -25.89 17.28 10.65
CA SER A 63 -25.17 16.23 11.38
C SER A 63 -24.77 15.10 10.43
N ILE A 64 -23.68 14.40 10.76
CA ILE A 64 -23.32 13.12 10.13
C ILE A 64 -24.51 12.12 10.22
N MET A 65 -25.34 12.22 11.27
CA MET A 65 -26.57 11.42 11.36
C MET A 65 -27.61 11.80 10.30
N ASP A 66 -27.75 13.08 9.97
CA ASP A 66 -28.69 13.54 8.94
C ASP A 66 -28.20 13.13 7.55
N LEU A 67 -26.89 13.19 7.28
CA LEU A 67 -26.32 12.63 6.03
C LEU A 67 -26.54 11.11 5.95
N LYS A 68 -26.36 10.40 7.06
CA LYS A 68 -26.60 8.96 7.14
C LYS A 68 -28.07 8.63 6.87
N GLU A 69 -29.01 9.37 7.45
CA GLU A 69 -30.45 9.17 7.19
C GLU A 69 -30.84 9.53 5.76
N LEU A 70 -30.29 10.60 5.17
CA LEU A 70 -30.50 10.94 3.75
C LEU A 70 -29.93 9.87 2.80
N LEU A 71 -28.75 9.33 3.09
CA LEU A 71 -28.16 8.24 2.30
C LEU A 71 -28.95 6.93 2.43
N ILE A 72 -29.49 6.64 3.62
CA ILE A 72 -30.38 5.49 3.82
C ILE A 72 -31.70 5.69 3.07
N SER A 73 -32.30 6.88 3.16
CA SER A 73 -33.57 7.23 2.52
C SER A 73 -33.47 7.26 0.99
N SER A 74 -32.39 7.83 0.44
CA SER A 74 -32.13 7.82 -1.00
C SER A 74 -31.85 6.41 -1.56
N LYS A 75 -31.28 5.51 -0.75
CA LYS A 75 -31.08 4.10 -1.17
C LYS A 75 -32.37 3.30 -1.16
N THR A 76 -33.36 3.68 -0.35
CA THR A 76 -34.70 3.08 -0.37
C THR A 76 -35.55 3.55 -1.55
N GLU A 77 -35.35 4.76 -2.07
CA GLU A 77 -36.12 5.29 -3.22
C GLU A 77 -35.73 4.66 -4.58
N VAL A 78 -34.53 4.06 -4.69
CA VAL A 78 -34.08 3.40 -5.94
C VAL A 78 -34.46 1.90 -5.98
N ALA A 79 -35.13 1.39 -4.94
CA ALA A 79 -35.49 -0.02 -4.81
C ALA A 79 -36.98 -0.33 -5.06
N GLU A 80 -37.80 0.64 -5.47
CA GLU A 80 -39.18 0.44 -5.95
C GLU A 80 -39.34 0.73 -7.46
#